data_AF-A0A6J5JTS9-F1
#
_entry.id   AF-A0A6J5JTS9-F1
#
_cell.length_a   1.000
_cell.length_b   1.000
_cell.length_c   1.000
_cell.angle_alpha   90.00
_cell.angle_beta   90.00
_cell.angle_gamma   90.00
#
_symmetry.space_group_name_H-M   'P 1'
#
loop_
_entity.id
_entity.type
_entity.pdbx_description
1 polymer ?
#
loop_
_entity_poly.entity_id
_entity_poly.type
_entity_poly.pdbx_seq_one_letter_code
_entity_poly.pdbx_strand_id
1 'polypeptide(L)'
;MGERVYRALADAYPLLTGARYAGGRTSFETYPYAITCAMLGKAVASAKQKRNQRRQLLERLGIDVSTLKSVDARDATLCALTAQYVIDGSAHAYGDAEGGYIRVPIVNETIVLDAP
;
A
#
# COMPACT_ATOMS: atom_id res chain seq x y z
N MET A 1 -10.36 15.62 2.23
CA MET A 1 -10.92 15.94 0.89
C MET A 1 -11.40 14.68 0.17
N GLY A 2 -10.59 13.60 0.08
CA GLY A 2 -11.02 12.34 -0.55
C GLY A 2 -12.23 11.66 0.13
N GLU A 3 -12.24 11.55 1.46
CA GLU A 3 -13.34 10.92 2.21
C GLU A 3 -14.71 11.57 1.94
N ARG A 4 -14.77 12.91 1.83
CA ARG A 4 -16.04 13.60 1.53
C ARG A 4 -16.56 13.31 0.13
N VAL A 5 -15.65 13.18 -0.83
CA VAL A 5 -16.00 12.80 -2.21
C VAL A 5 -16.42 11.33 -2.25
N TYR A 6 -15.74 10.46 -1.51
CA TYR A 6 -16.13 9.05 -1.36
C TYR A 6 -17.54 8.93 -0.77
N ARG A 7 -17.83 9.58 0.37
CA ARG A 7 -19.16 9.53 0.99
C ARG A 7 -20.26 10.07 0.07
N ALA A 8 -19.97 11.10 -0.71
CA ALA A 8 -20.93 11.66 -1.67
C ALA A 8 -21.22 10.73 -2.87
N LEU A 9 -20.35 9.74 -3.13
CA LEU A 9 -20.46 8.80 -4.26
C LEU A 9 -20.81 7.38 -3.82
N ALA A 10 -20.71 7.05 -2.53
CA ALA A 10 -20.89 5.70 -1.99
C ALA A 10 -22.24 5.09 -2.37
N ASP A 11 -23.32 5.87 -2.32
CA ASP A 11 -24.67 5.41 -2.66
C ASP A 11 -24.83 5.05 -4.15
N ALA A 12 -24.07 5.71 -5.04
CA ALA A 12 -24.13 5.48 -6.47
C ALA A 12 -23.16 4.38 -6.95
N TYR A 13 -22.13 4.07 -6.15
CA TYR A 13 -21.09 3.09 -6.47
C TYR A 13 -20.87 2.16 -5.27
N PRO A 14 -21.80 1.23 -5.01
CA PRO A 14 -21.71 0.32 -3.88
C PRO A 14 -20.46 -0.55 -3.96
N LEU A 15 -19.87 -0.85 -2.80
CA LEU A 15 -18.74 -1.76 -2.71
C LEU A 15 -19.14 -3.17 -3.19
N LEU A 16 -18.18 -3.84 -3.80
CA LEU A 16 -18.36 -5.19 -4.34
C LEU A 16 -18.48 -6.22 -3.19
N THR A 17 -19.71 -6.63 -2.87
CA THR A 17 -20.01 -7.58 -1.77
C THR A 17 -20.48 -8.97 -2.25
N GLY A 18 -20.29 -9.28 -3.55
CA GLY A 18 -20.83 -10.51 -4.14
C GLY A 18 -20.14 -11.79 -3.67
N ALA A 19 -20.93 -12.77 -3.19
CA ALA A 19 -20.45 -14.09 -2.78
C ALA A 19 -19.65 -14.86 -3.86
N ARG A 20 -19.80 -14.51 -5.15
CA ARG A 20 -19.02 -15.10 -6.25
C ARG A 20 -17.51 -14.80 -6.18
N TYR A 21 -17.12 -13.80 -5.40
CA TYR A 21 -15.72 -13.43 -5.18
C TYR A 21 -15.11 -14.17 -3.96
N ALA A 22 -15.89 -14.99 -3.24
CA ALA A 22 -15.37 -15.84 -2.19
C ALA A 22 -14.61 -17.03 -2.80
N GLY A 23 -13.30 -17.10 -2.55
CA GLY A 23 -12.41 -18.21 -2.98
C GLY A 23 -11.74 -18.04 -4.35
N GLY A 24 -11.97 -16.92 -5.05
CA GLY A 24 -11.34 -16.58 -6.34
C GLY A 24 -10.19 -15.56 -6.22
N ARG A 25 -9.74 -15.02 -7.36
CA ARG A 25 -8.82 -13.86 -7.37
C ARG A 25 -9.48 -12.69 -6.64
N THR A 26 -8.86 -12.24 -5.56
CA THR A 26 -9.31 -11.11 -4.75
C THR A 26 -8.49 -9.86 -5.07
N SER A 27 -9.18 -8.73 -5.16
CA SER A 27 -8.55 -7.41 -5.14
C SER A 27 -8.59 -6.85 -3.72
N PHE A 28 -7.58 -6.07 -3.35
CA PHE A 28 -7.55 -5.34 -2.08
C PHE A 28 -7.10 -3.92 -2.35
N GLU A 29 -7.44 -3.01 -1.43
CA GLU A 29 -6.99 -1.63 -1.51
C GLU A 29 -5.71 -1.44 -0.68
N THR A 30 -4.75 -0.70 -1.22
CA THR A 30 -3.56 -0.24 -0.51
C THR A 30 -3.03 1.03 -1.18
N TYR A 31 -2.11 1.74 -0.54
CA TYR A 31 -1.49 2.91 -1.15
C TYR A 31 -0.03 3.13 -0.71
N PRO A 32 0.83 3.65 -1.61
CA PRO A 32 2.27 3.70 -1.41
C PRO A 32 2.72 4.45 -0.16
N TYR A 33 1.99 5.49 0.24
CA TYR A 33 2.34 6.29 1.42
C TYR A 33 2.18 5.50 2.72
N ALA A 34 1.06 4.79 2.92
CA ALA A 34 0.89 3.94 4.11
C ALA A 34 1.92 2.82 4.17
N ILE A 35 2.20 2.19 3.02
CA ILE A 35 3.25 1.15 2.92
C ILE A 35 4.60 1.73 3.35
N THR A 36 4.95 2.92 2.84
CA THR A 36 6.18 3.62 3.22
C THR A 36 6.21 3.88 4.73
N CYS A 37 5.14 4.39 5.32
CA CYS A 37 5.06 4.62 6.77
C CYS A 37 5.25 3.33 7.57
N ALA A 38 4.59 2.24 7.18
CA ALA A 38 4.71 0.96 7.87
C ALA A 38 6.15 0.44 7.83
N MET A 39 6.79 0.51 6.66
CA MET A 39 8.17 0.06 6.46
C MET A 39 9.18 0.93 7.23
N LEU A 40 8.96 2.24 7.33
CA LEU A 40 9.86 3.18 8.01
C LEU A 40 9.60 3.30 9.53
N GLY A 41 8.45 2.81 10.01
CA GLY A 41 8.03 2.92 11.40
C GLY A 41 7.98 4.37 11.90
N LYS A 42 8.90 4.73 12.81
CA LYS A 42 8.96 6.08 13.41
C LYS A 42 9.61 7.12 12.49
N ALA A 43 10.30 6.69 11.42
CA ALA A 43 10.89 7.62 10.46
C ALA A 43 9.82 8.19 9.53
N VAL A 44 9.95 9.48 9.19
CA VAL A 44 8.91 10.23 8.47
C VAL A 44 8.93 9.89 6.97
N ALA A 45 7.83 9.31 6.48
CA ALA A 45 7.53 9.30 5.06
C ALA A 45 7.30 10.74 4.59
N SER A 46 8.05 11.18 3.58
CA SER A 46 8.06 12.57 3.13
C SER A 46 7.59 12.67 1.69
N ALA A 47 6.55 13.48 1.45
CA ALA A 47 6.04 13.74 0.11
C ALA A 47 7.12 14.33 -0.82
N LYS A 48 8.02 15.16 -0.28
CA LYS A 48 9.14 15.76 -1.03
C LYS A 48 10.19 14.72 -1.42
N GLN A 49 10.40 13.70 -0.58
CA GLN A 49 11.40 12.65 -0.79
C GLN A 49 10.80 11.35 -1.34
N LYS A 50 9.49 11.31 -1.67
CA LYS A 50 8.78 10.08 -2.02
C LYS A 50 9.46 9.27 -3.13
N ARG A 51 10.06 9.95 -4.12
CA ARG A 51 10.77 9.28 -5.22
C ARG A 51 12.00 8.51 -4.70
N ASN A 52 12.80 9.15 -3.85
CA ASN A 52 14.02 8.57 -3.30
C ASN A 52 13.70 7.51 -2.25
N GLN A 53 12.80 7.82 -1.30
CA GLN A 53 12.43 6.90 -0.23
C GLN A 53 11.83 5.60 -0.78
N ARG A 54 10.93 5.67 -1.77
CA ARG A 54 10.33 4.47 -2.36
C ARG A 54 11.34 3.65 -3.16
N ARG A 55 12.29 4.30 -3.85
CA ARG A 55 13.39 3.62 -4.54
C ARG A 55 14.26 2.85 -3.53
N GLN A 56 14.76 3.53 -2.50
CA GLN A 56 15.61 2.92 -1.49
C GLN A 56 14.88 1.82 -0.70
N LEU A 57 13.60 1.99 -0.40
CA LEU A 57 12.79 0.93 0.23
C LEU A 57 12.78 -0.35 -0.62
N LEU A 58 12.44 -0.22 -1.90
CA LEU A 58 12.42 -1.37 -2.82
C LEU A 58 13.81 -2.02 -2.92
N GLU A 59 14.88 -1.23 -3.02
CA GLU A 59 16.26 -1.75 -3.05
C GLU A 59 16.64 -2.49 -1.77
N ARG A 60 16.28 -1.95 -0.59
CA ARG A 60 16.52 -2.60 0.71
C ARG A 60 15.74 -3.90 0.88
N LEU A 61 14.61 -4.01 0.18
CA LEU A 61 13.81 -5.23 0.08
C LEU A 61 14.30 -6.20 -1.01
N GLY A 62 15.46 -5.92 -1.63
CA GLY A 62 16.08 -6.77 -2.63
C GLY A 62 15.44 -6.69 -4.02
N ILE A 63 14.56 -5.71 -4.27
CA ILE A 63 13.92 -5.52 -5.58
C ILE A 63 14.81 -4.68 -6.47
N ASP A 64 15.15 -5.20 -7.65
CA ASP A 64 15.85 -4.42 -8.66
C ASP A 64 14.95 -3.31 -9.22
N VAL A 65 15.36 -2.07 -8.99
CA VAL A 65 14.63 -0.87 -9.43
C VAL A 65 15.16 -0.28 -10.73
N SER A 66 16.16 -0.91 -11.38
CA SER A 66 16.80 -0.43 -12.62
C SER A 66 15.79 -0.22 -13.75
N THR A 67 14.75 -1.07 -13.80
CA THR A 67 13.67 -1.03 -14.78
C THR A 67 12.51 -0.12 -14.37
N LEU A 68 12.42 0.28 -13.10
CA LEU A 68 11.34 1.11 -12.54
C LEU A 68 11.62 2.60 -12.77
N LYS A 69 11.43 3.06 -14.01
CA LYS A 69 11.85 4.41 -14.44
C LYS A 69 11.00 5.54 -13.85
N SER A 70 9.73 5.31 -13.51
CA SER A 70 8.81 6.34 -13.00
C SER A 70 8.51 6.18 -11.49
N VAL A 71 7.92 7.22 -10.88
CA VAL A 71 7.39 7.10 -9.51
C VAL A 71 6.21 6.13 -9.49
N ASP A 72 5.32 6.20 -10.47
CA ASP A 72 4.14 5.33 -10.54
C ASP A 72 4.52 3.85 -10.66
N ALA A 73 5.60 3.52 -11.39
CA ALA A 73 6.11 2.14 -11.46
C ALA A 73 6.60 1.63 -10.09
N ARG A 74 7.28 2.48 -9.32
CA ARG A 74 7.71 2.15 -7.95
C ARG A 74 6.52 2.02 -7.00
N ASP A 75 5.53 2.90 -7.15
CA ASP A 75 4.29 2.88 -6.38
C ASP A 75 3.50 1.58 -6.64
N ALA A 76 3.33 1.22 -7.91
CA ALA A 76 2.70 -0.04 -8.30
C ALA A 76 3.47 -1.25 -7.75
N THR A 77 4.81 -1.20 -7.75
CA THR A 77 5.65 -2.28 -7.19
C THR A 77 5.46 -2.40 -5.68
N LEU A 78 5.38 -1.30 -4.93
CA LEU A 78 5.07 -1.32 -3.50
C LEU A 78 3.67 -1.90 -3.22
N CYS A 79 2.67 -1.51 -4.03
CA CYS A 79 1.33 -2.06 -3.92
C CYS A 79 1.31 -3.57 -4.22
N ALA A 80 2.02 -4.01 -5.26
CA ALA A 80 2.16 -5.42 -5.60
C ALA A 80 2.88 -6.22 -4.50
N LEU A 81 3.95 -5.67 -3.92
CA LEU A 81 4.64 -6.28 -2.78
C LEU A 81 3.68 -6.48 -1.60
N THR A 82 2.81 -5.50 -1.32
CA THR A 82 1.80 -5.61 -0.24
C THR A 82 0.86 -6.81 -0.44
N ALA A 83 0.62 -7.23 -1.69
CA ALA A 83 -0.20 -8.42 -1.95
C ALA A 83 0.42 -9.67 -1.32
N GLN A 84 1.74 -9.79 -1.33
CA GLN A 84 2.45 -10.90 -0.70
C GLN A 84 2.21 -10.92 0.81
N TYR A 85 2.35 -9.76 1.48
CA TYR A 85 2.05 -9.62 2.91
C TYR A 85 0.59 -9.97 3.24
N VAL A 86 -0.36 -9.64 2.36
CA VAL A 86 -1.78 -10.01 2.54
C VAL A 86 -1.95 -11.52 2.44
N ILE A 87 -1.32 -12.17 1.46
CA ILE A 87 -1.36 -13.63 1.29
C ILE A 87 -0.75 -14.33 2.51
N ASP A 88 0.36 -13.80 3.02
CA ASP A 88 1.10 -14.36 4.15
C ASP A 88 0.46 -14.04 5.52
N GLY A 89 -0.73 -13.42 5.54
CA GLY A 89 -1.41 -13.02 6.77
C GLY A 89 -0.69 -11.92 7.57
N SER A 90 0.33 -11.29 6.97
CA SER A 90 1.23 -10.30 7.57
C SER A 90 0.86 -8.87 7.15
N ALA A 91 -0.44 -8.57 7.09
CA ALA A 91 -0.95 -7.24 6.73
C ALA A 91 -2.11 -6.83 7.66
N HIS A 92 -2.02 -5.61 8.20
CA HIS A 92 -3.08 -5.03 8.99
C HIS A 92 -4.18 -4.47 8.08
N ALA A 93 -5.43 -4.57 8.52
CA ALA A 93 -6.59 -4.02 7.82
C ALA A 93 -7.09 -2.77 8.54
N TYR A 94 -7.07 -1.63 7.85
CA TYR A 94 -7.66 -0.38 8.32
C TYR A 94 -9.00 -0.15 7.62
N GLY A 95 -10.07 0.07 8.38
CA GLY A 95 -11.42 0.28 7.85
C GLY A 95 -12.44 -0.68 8.47
N ASP A 96 -13.56 -0.86 7.78
CA ASP A 96 -14.68 -1.67 8.24
C ASP A 96 -15.46 -2.28 7.05
N ALA A 97 -16.51 -3.03 7.35
CA ALA A 97 -17.29 -3.75 6.33
C ALA A 97 -18.09 -2.81 5.40
N GLU A 98 -18.42 -1.60 5.86
CA GLU A 98 -19.24 -0.64 5.11
C GLU A 98 -18.37 0.25 4.21
N GLY A 99 -17.21 0.68 4.71
CA GLY A 99 -16.24 1.50 4.00
C GLY A 99 -15.17 0.72 3.24
N GLY A 100 -15.07 -0.58 3.48
CA GLY A 100 -14.00 -1.42 2.95
C GLY A 100 -12.71 -1.32 3.78
N TYR A 101 -11.71 -2.11 3.38
CA TYR A 101 -10.45 -2.24 4.11
C TYR A 101 -9.26 -1.86 3.23
N ILE A 102 -8.39 -1.02 3.79
CA ILE A 102 -7.05 -0.76 3.29
C ILE A 102 -6.08 -1.74 3.97
N ARG A 103 -5.30 -2.46 3.17
CA ARG A 103 -4.26 -3.38 3.67
C ARG A 103 -2.90 -2.71 3.69
N VAL A 104 -2.20 -2.83 4.81
CA VAL A 104 -0.87 -2.27 5.01
C VAL A 104 0.04 -3.35 5.60
N PRO A 105 1.27 -3.54 5.10
CA PRO A 105 2.20 -4.54 5.63
C PRO A 105 2.45 -4.38 7.13
N ILE A 106 2.56 -5.50 7.83
CA ILE A 106 3.13 -5.59 9.17
C ILE A 106 4.59 -6.02 8.99
N VAL A 107 5.52 -5.19 9.44
CA VAL A 107 6.95 -5.49 9.38
C VAL A 107 7.50 -5.73 10.78
N ASN A 108 8.31 -6.77 10.94
CA ASN A 108 8.95 -7.08 12.21
C ASN A 108 10.13 -6.13 12.49
N GLU A 109 10.77 -5.65 11.42
CA GLU A 109 11.88 -4.71 11.49
C GLU A 109 11.61 -3.54 10.54
N THR A 110 11.86 -2.33 11.04
CA THR A 110 11.72 -1.11 10.25
C THR A 110 12.97 -0.88 9.41
N ILE A 111 12.79 -0.41 8.18
CA ILE A 111 13.88 -0.13 7.25
C ILE A 111 14.43 1.27 7.54
N VAL A 112 15.73 1.35 7.79
CA VAL A 112 16.46 2.62 7.87
C VAL A 112 16.93 3.01 6.46
N LEU A 113 16.57 4.21 6.05
CA LEU A 113 16.99 4.79 4.78
C LEU A 113 18.23 5.64 4.97
N ASP A 114 19.07 5.69 3.94
CA ASP A 114 20.23 6.58 3.91
C ASP A 114 19.76 8.03 3.84
N ALA A 115 20.47 8.94 4.51
CA ALA A 115 20.19 10.37 4.42
C ALA A 115 20.27 10.84 2.95
N PRO A 116 19.40 11.79 2.55
CA PRO A 116 19.39 12.30 1.18
C PRO A 116 20.67 13.03 0.78
#